data_AF-A0A7I7QLG7-F1
#
_entry.id   AF-A0A7I7QLG7-F1
#
_cell.length_a   1.000
_cell.length_b   1.000
_cell.length_c   1.000
_cell.angle_alpha   90.00
_cell.angle_beta   90.00
_cell.angle_gamma   90.00
#
_symmetry.space_group_name_H-M   'P 1'
#
loop_
_entity.id
_entity.type
_entity.pdbx_description
1 polymer ?
#
loop_
_entity_poly.entity_id
_entity_poly.type
_entity_poly.pdbx_seq_one_letter_code
_entity_poly.pdbx_strand_id
1 'polypeptide(L)'
;MADHDELNERFHLALEAADITADQLWLRYFSLGGDADRFALDAYLNGAIALPPDQHDMLAHAINERLDEIAPPRAPYSDEFSYADGGSESGPTDADGRS
;
A
#
# COMPACT_ATOMS: atom_id res chain seq x y z
N MET A 1 -18.24 2.08 22.79
CA MET A 1 -16.89 2.37 23.32
C MET A 1 -16.04 1.16 22.98
N ALA A 2 -15.81 1.00 21.68
CA ALA A 2 -15.04 -0.09 21.08
C ALA A 2 -14.10 0.53 20.03
N ASP A 3 -13.59 1.73 20.32
CA ASP A 3 -13.03 2.58 19.29
C ASP A 3 -11.49 2.63 19.34
N HIS A 4 -10.86 2.46 20.51
CA HIS A 4 -9.40 2.52 20.63
C HIS A 4 -8.74 1.13 20.60
N ASP A 5 -9.30 0.16 21.34
CA ASP A 5 -8.78 -1.21 21.39
C ASP A 5 -8.91 -1.91 20.02
N GLU A 6 -10.03 -1.69 19.32
CA GLU A 6 -10.24 -2.22 17.96
C GLU A 6 -9.25 -1.59 16.96
N LEU A 7 -8.96 -0.29 17.08
CA LEU A 7 -7.97 0.37 16.22
C LEU A 7 -6.56 -0.16 16.50
N ASN A 8 -6.20 -0.38 17.76
CA ASN A 8 -4.91 -0.96 18.12
C ASN A 8 -4.78 -2.40 17.60
N GLU A 9 -5.83 -3.21 17.76
CA GLU A 9 -5.87 -4.58 17.20
C GLU A 9 -5.68 -4.56 15.67
N ARG A 10 -6.41 -3.69 14.97
CA ARG A 10 -6.28 -3.54 13.51
C ARG A 10 -4.89 -3.09 13.08
N PHE A 11 -4.24 -2.21 13.85
CA PHE A 11 -2.86 -1.80 13.59
C PHE A 11 -1.89 -2.99 13.72
N HIS A 12 -2.00 -3.78 14.79
CA HIS A 12 -1.15 -4.95 14.98
C HIS A 12 -1.38 -6.02 13.91
N LEU A 13 -2.64 -6.28 13.53
CA LEU A 13 -2.97 -7.20 12.44
C LEU A 13 -2.38 -6.73 11.10
N ALA A 14 -2.42 -5.42 10.81
CA ALA A 14 -1.81 -4.86 9.61
C ALA A 14 -0.28 -5.01 9.63
N LEU A 15 0.35 -4.77 10.78
CA LEU A 15 1.79 -4.95 10.97
C LEU A 15 2.22 -6.40 10.74
N GLU A 16 1.48 -7.37 11.29
CA GLU A 16 1.72 -8.79 11.06
C GLU A 16 1.55 -9.16 9.58
N ALA A 17 0.49 -8.66 8.93
CA ALA A 17 0.23 -8.94 7.53
C ALA A 17 1.26 -8.32 6.56
N ALA A 18 1.89 -7.21 6.94
CA ALA A 18 2.89 -6.51 6.13
C ALA A 18 4.22 -7.30 6.01
N ASP A 19 4.43 -8.33 6.83
CA ASP A 19 5.64 -9.17 6.85
C ASP A 19 6.92 -8.31 6.80
N ILE A 20 6.95 -7.29 7.65
CA ILE A 20 8.04 -6.31 7.75
C ILE A 20 8.76 -6.46 9.07
N THR A 21 10.09 -6.49 9.02
CA THR A 21 10.90 -6.51 10.25
C THR A 21 10.88 -5.13 10.90
N ALA A 22 11.08 -5.07 12.21
CA ALA A 22 11.11 -3.81 12.95
C ALA A 22 12.21 -2.84 12.44
N ASP A 23 13.36 -3.35 11.98
CA ASP A 23 14.40 -2.52 11.35
C ASP A 23 13.95 -1.94 9.99
N GLN A 24 13.25 -2.72 9.17
CA GLN A 24 12.70 -2.23 7.90
C GLN A 24 11.60 -1.20 8.13
N LEU A 25 10.72 -1.44 9.09
CA LEU A 25 9.68 -0.48 9.48
C LEU A 25 10.31 0.83 9.96
N TRP A 26 11.32 0.74 10.83
CA TRP A 26 12.06 1.90 11.31
C TRP A 26 12.70 2.70 10.17
N LEU A 27 13.37 2.03 9.22
CA LEU A 27 13.99 2.71 8.07
C LEU A 27 12.97 3.43 7.19
N ARG A 28 11.80 2.83 6.94
CA ARG A 28 10.72 3.46 6.17
C ARG A 28 10.14 4.66 6.91
N TYR A 29 9.81 4.49 8.18
CA TYR A 29 9.33 5.55 9.06
C TYR A 29 10.32 6.73 9.14
N PHE A 30 11.61 6.45 9.33
CA PHE A 30 12.65 7.47 9.35
C PHE A 30 12.75 8.22 8.01
N SER A 31 12.63 7.49 6.89
CA SER A 31 12.63 8.09 5.55
C SER A 31 11.43 9.01 5.29
N LEU A 32 10.30 8.79 5.97
CA LEU A 32 9.13 9.67 5.96
C LEU A 32 9.30 10.92 6.85
N GLY A 33 10.37 11.01 7.64
CA GLY A 33 10.63 12.09 8.59
C GLY A 33 10.31 11.76 10.05
N GLY A 34 10.20 10.47 10.39
CA GLY A 34 9.97 10.01 11.75
C GLY A 34 11.12 10.40 12.70
N ASP A 35 10.78 10.90 13.88
CA ASP A 35 11.75 11.41 14.87
C ASP A 35 12.16 10.34 15.89
N ALA A 36 11.36 9.29 16.08
CA ALA A 36 11.66 8.23 17.05
C ALA A 36 12.87 7.38 16.60
N ASP A 37 13.79 7.14 17.55
CA ASP A 37 14.87 6.20 17.33
C ASP A 37 14.36 4.75 17.31
N ARG A 38 15.27 3.83 16.91
CA ARG A 38 14.96 2.41 16.78
C ARG A 38 14.48 1.78 18.09
N PHE A 39 15.01 2.22 19.23
CA PHE A 39 14.69 1.69 20.54
C PHE A 39 13.31 2.15 21.02
N ALA A 40 12.98 3.43 20.80
CA ALA A 40 11.65 3.98 21.06
C ALA A 40 10.60 3.28 20.20
N LEU A 41 10.91 2.97 18.93
CA LEU A 41 10.02 2.18 18.09
C LEU A 41 9.78 0.77 18.67
N ASP A 42 10.82 0.06 19.10
CA ASP A 42 10.64 -1.24 19.76
C ASP A 42 9.76 -1.14 20.99
N ALA A 43 10.02 -0.14 21.85
CA ALA A 43 9.23 0.07 23.05
C ALA A 43 7.76 0.35 22.71
N TYR A 44 7.49 1.12 21.66
CA TYR A 44 6.15 1.40 21.18
C TYR A 44 5.45 0.13 20.64
N LEU A 45 6.12 -0.64 19.80
CA LEU A 45 5.57 -1.89 19.24
C LEU A 45 5.26 -2.95 20.31
N ASN A 46 6.00 -2.93 21.42
CA ASN A 46 5.75 -3.79 22.58
C ASN A 46 4.73 -3.19 23.58
N GLY A 47 4.16 -2.02 23.30
CA GLY A 47 3.21 -1.33 24.18
C GLY A 47 3.82 -0.75 25.46
N ALA A 48 5.15 -0.63 25.54
CA ALA A 48 5.85 -0.07 26.70
C ALA A 48 5.78 1.46 26.75
N ILE A 49 5.61 2.12 25.60
CA ILE A 49 5.39 3.56 25.48
C ILE A 49 4.26 3.85 24.49
N ALA A 50 3.70 5.05 24.57
CA ALA A 50 2.83 5.61 23.52
C ALA A 50 3.62 6.61 22.67
N LEU A 51 3.40 6.59 21.36
CA LEU A 51 3.90 7.63 20.47
C LEU A 51 2.87 8.75 20.30
N PRO A 52 3.32 9.96 19.95
CA PRO A 52 2.43 11.01 19.46
C PRO A 52 1.59 10.54 18.25
N PRO A 53 0.35 11.03 18.08
CA PRO A 53 -0.54 10.57 17.00
C PRO A 53 0.06 10.74 15.59
N ASP A 54 0.79 11.82 15.35
CA ASP A 54 1.49 12.07 14.08
C ASP A 54 2.55 11.00 13.79
N GLN A 55 3.31 10.58 14.80
CA GLN A 55 4.33 9.55 14.66
C GLN A 55 3.68 8.16 14.46
N HIS A 56 2.57 7.89 15.15
CA HIS A 56 1.75 6.70 14.94
C HIS A 56 1.24 6.62 13.49
N ASP A 57 0.71 7.72 12.96
CA ASP A 57 0.16 7.76 11.60
C ASP A 57 1.24 7.53 10.53
N MET A 58 2.47 7.97 10.77
CA MET A 58 3.60 7.67 9.88
C MET A 58 3.97 6.18 9.88
N LEU A 59 3.88 5.50 11.03
CA LEU A 59 4.05 4.05 11.09
C LEU A 59 2.93 3.32 10.36
N ALA A 60 1.69 3.74 10.56
CA ALA A 60 0.55 3.20 9.82
C ALA A 60 0.71 3.40 8.31
N HIS A 61 1.22 4.55 7.88
CA HIS A 61 1.52 4.83 6.48
C HIS A 61 2.57 3.86 5.91
N ALA A 62 3.71 3.70 6.60
CA ALA A 62 4.77 2.79 6.18
C ALA A 62 4.30 1.32 6.11
N ILE A 63 3.43 0.89 7.03
CA ILE A 63 2.80 -0.44 7.01
C ILE A 63 1.88 -0.58 5.79
N ASN A 64 1.04 0.43 5.52
CA ASN A 64 0.12 0.40 4.39
C ASN A 64 0.86 0.37 3.04
N GLU A 65 1.92 1.17 2.88
CA GLU A 65 2.77 1.11 1.69
C GLU A 65 3.35 -0.29 1.48
N ARG A 66 3.78 -0.95 2.57
CA ARG A 66 4.27 -2.32 2.51
C ARG A 66 3.18 -3.31 2.13
N LEU A 67 1.97 -3.15 2.65
CA LEU A 67 0.81 -3.97 2.28
C LEU A 67 0.48 -3.82 0.79
N ASP A 68 0.55 -2.61 0.25
CA ASP A 68 0.32 -2.33 -1.17
C ASP A 68 1.38 -2.97 -2.07
N GLU A 69 2.63 -3.10 -1.62
CA GLU A 69 3.70 -3.80 -2.35
C GLU A 69 3.49 -5.32 -2.43
N ILE A 70 2.89 -5.93 -1.42
CA ILE A 70 2.67 -7.38 -1.36
C ILE A 70 1.29 -7.78 -1.87
N ALA A 71 0.34 -6.85 -1.93
CA ALA A 71 -0.98 -7.08 -2.50
C ALA A 71 -0.82 -7.37 -4.01
N PRO A 72 -1.11 -8.60 -4.47
CA PRO A 72 -0.95 -8.94 -5.88
C PRO A 72 -1.83 -8.04 -6.74
N PRO A 73 -1.42 -7.76 -8.00
CA PRO A 73 -2.27 -7.02 -8.92
C PRO A 73 -3.64 -7.69 -9.00
N ARG A 74 -4.70 -6.87 -9.05
CA ARG A 74 -6.07 -7.37 -9.19
C ARG A 74 -6.14 -8.23 -10.45
N ALA A 75 -6.80 -9.39 -10.34
CA ALA A 75 -7.04 -10.22 -11.51
C ALA A 75 -7.86 -9.41 -12.54
N PRO A 76 -7.46 -9.41 -13.82
CA PRO A 76 -8.19 -8.68 -14.86
C PRO A 76 -9.62 -9.22 -14.99
N TYR A 77 -10.58 -8.34 -15.21
CA TYR A 77 -11.95 -8.73 -15.52
C TYR A 77 -12.07 -9.29 -16.96
N SER A 78 -13.09 -10.10 -17.21
CA SER A 78 -13.31 -10.76 -18.51
C SER A 78 -13.48 -9.78 -19.68
N ASP A 79 -13.96 -8.57 -19.39
CA ASP A 79 -14.16 -7.48 -20.35
C ASP A 79 -12.86 -6.71 -20.65
N GLU A 80 -11.90 -6.64 -19.74
CA GLU A 80 -10.56 -6.08 -19.98
C GLU A 80 -9.78 -6.88 -21.04
N PHE A 81 -10.05 -8.20 -21.17
CA PHE A 81 -9.49 -9.01 -22.27
C PHE A 81 -10.06 -8.64 -23.64
N SER A 82 -11.28 -8.09 -23.71
CA SER A 82 -11.93 -7.72 -24.97
C SER A 82 -11.43 -6.40 -25.56
N TYR A 83 -10.83 -5.53 -24.73
CA TYR A 83 -10.19 -4.29 -25.19
C TYR A 83 -8.76 -4.52 -25.70
N ALA A 84 -8.13 -5.64 -25.36
CA ALA A 84 -6.75 -5.94 -25.77
C ALA A 84 -6.65 -6.64 -27.14
N ASP A 85 -7.72 -7.31 -27.61
CA ASP A 85 -7.76 -8.03 -28.90
C ASP A 85 -8.28 -7.17 -30.07
N GLY A 86 -8.94 -6.04 -29.77
CA GLY A 86 -9.53 -5.14 -30.77
C GLY A 86 -8.56 -4.12 -31.39
N GLY A 87 -7.27 -4.47 -31.48
CA GLY A 87 -6.26 -3.70 -32.21
C GLY A 87 -6.77 -3.43 -33.62
N SER A 88 -7.31 -2.23 -33.80
CA SER A 88 -7.93 -1.77 -35.04
C SER A 88 -6.82 -1.50 -36.05
N GLU A 89 -6.23 -2.56 -36.58
CA GLU A 89 -5.42 -2.49 -37.78
C GLU A 89 -6.33 -2.22 -38.97
N SER A 90 -6.12 -1.03 -39.53
CA SER A 90 -6.03 -0.84 -40.98
C SER A 90 -7.33 -1.00 -41.77
N GLY A 91 -8.02 0.12 -42.00
CA GLY A 91 -8.66 0.33 -43.30
C GLY A 91 -7.76 1.19 -44.19
N PRO A 92 -6.96 0.63 -45.12
CA PRO A 92 -6.29 1.42 -46.12
C PRO A 92 -7.16 1.56 -47.39
N THR A 93 -7.24 2.82 -47.84
CA THR A 93 -7.10 3.32 -49.22
C THR A 93 -8.05 2.84 -50.34
N ASP A 94 -8.78 3.83 -50.86
CA ASP A 94 -9.04 4.14 -52.28
C ASP A 94 -9.72 3.12 -53.20
N ALA A 95 -10.96 3.45 -53.59
CA ALA A 95 -11.56 3.15 -54.89
C ALA A 95 -12.76 4.11 -55.09
N ASP A 96 -12.63 5.20 -55.84
CA ASP A 96 -12.73 5.32 -57.31
C ASP A 96 -14.09 5.90 -57.75
N GLY A 97 -14.02 6.99 -58.53
CA GLY A 97 -14.90 7.30 -59.66
C GLY A 97 -16.38 7.67 -59.44
N ARG A 98 -16.69 8.97 -59.59
CA ARG A 98 -17.74 9.41 -60.54
C ARG A 98 -17.70 10.91 -60.85
N SER A 99 -17.39 11.17 -62.12
CA SER A 99 -17.89 12.18 -63.06
C SER A 99 -18.18 13.60 -62.59
#